data_AF-A0A0S4VA45-F1
#
_entry.id   AF-A0A0S4VA45-F1
#
_cell.length_a   1.000
_cell.length_b   1.000
_cell.length_c   1.000
_cell.angle_alpha   90.00
_cell.angle_beta   90.00
_cell.angle_gamma   90.00
#
_symmetry.space_group_name_H-M   'P 1'
#
loop_
_entity.id
_entity.type
_entity.pdbx_description
1 polymer ?
#
loop_
_entity_poly.entity_id
_entity_poly.type
_entity_poly.pdbx_seq_one_letter_code
_entity_poly.pdbx_strand_id
1 'polypeptide(L)'
;MGDRRIPALNRRFSQVPFMFRPSSRIASGLLAATAALAALSVQVPAHADDVYLCTGPNGVPEYRNSGNVKGCRKLSLPDVVTVPGTRSPRSGGAAAPAESSGSFPRVDSATQKSRDSERRRVLEAELSEEERKLQALQAEYNNGQPERQGNERNYQKYLDRTAQLKSDIERSQANVESIRRELSNLKE
;
A
#
# COMPACT_ATOMS: atom_id res chain seq x y z
N MET A 1 -21.28 -60.37 -42.73
CA MET A 1 -20.37 -60.07 -43.87
C MET A 1 -20.29 -58.55 -44.02
N GLY A 2 -19.17 -57.85 -43.94
CA GLY A 2 -17.79 -58.25 -43.76
C GLY A 2 -16.98 -57.02 -43.30
N ASP A 3 -16.03 -57.31 -42.41
CA ASP A 3 -14.91 -56.48 -42.00
C ASP A 3 -14.26 -55.68 -43.14
N ARG A 4 -14.02 -54.38 -42.92
CA ARG A 4 -12.82 -53.70 -43.44
C ARG A 4 -12.23 -52.78 -42.37
N ARG A 5 -11.19 -53.31 -41.74
CA ARG A 5 -10.28 -52.64 -40.81
C ARG A 5 -9.46 -51.57 -41.54
N ILE A 6 -9.31 -50.40 -40.93
CA ILE A 6 -8.34 -49.36 -41.31
C ILE A 6 -7.18 -49.43 -40.30
N PRO A 7 -5.91 -49.45 -40.72
CA PRO A 7 -4.77 -49.61 -39.81
C PRO A 7 -4.40 -48.29 -39.12
N ALA A 8 -4.26 -48.35 -37.79
CA ALA A 8 -3.73 -47.29 -36.95
C ALA A 8 -2.21 -47.15 -37.17
N LEU A 9 -1.75 -45.94 -37.48
CA LEU A 9 -0.31 -45.64 -37.55
C LEU A 9 0.26 -45.52 -36.13
N ASN A 10 1.19 -46.42 -35.86
CA ASN A 10 1.84 -46.68 -34.58
C ASN A 10 3.09 -45.78 -34.45
N ARG A 11 3.06 -44.72 -33.64
CA ARG A 11 4.30 -44.01 -33.22
C ARG A 11 4.73 -44.53 -31.86
N ARG A 12 5.57 -45.56 -31.89
CA ARG A 12 6.36 -46.02 -30.73
C ARG A 12 7.43 -44.97 -30.42
N PHE A 13 7.24 -44.21 -29.35
CA PHE A 13 8.34 -43.52 -28.69
C PHE A 13 9.11 -44.54 -27.86
N SER A 14 10.30 -44.91 -28.33
CA SER A 14 11.23 -45.78 -27.61
C SER A 14 11.82 -45.03 -26.43
N GLN A 15 11.54 -45.51 -25.21
CA GLN A 15 12.08 -44.99 -23.96
C GLN A 15 13.38 -45.74 -23.67
N VAL A 16 14.52 -45.06 -23.85
CA VAL A 16 15.85 -45.58 -23.48
C VAL A 16 16.10 -45.24 -22.00
N PRO A 17 16.52 -46.19 -21.14
CA PRO A 17 16.80 -45.92 -19.74
C PRO A 17 18.21 -45.33 -19.62
N PHE A 18 18.32 -44.01 -19.46
CA PHE A 18 19.56 -43.39 -19.01
C PHE A 18 19.70 -43.56 -17.50
N MET A 19 20.50 -44.54 -17.09
CA MET A 19 21.05 -44.62 -15.74
C MET A 19 21.95 -43.41 -15.49
N PHE A 20 21.43 -42.36 -14.86
CA PHE A 20 22.25 -41.28 -14.32
C PHE A 20 22.48 -41.54 -12.84
N ARG A 21 23.68 -42.02 -12.53
CA ARG A 21 24.22 -42.24 -11.19
C ARG A 21 24.83 -40.90 -10.73
N PRO A 22 24.27 -40.18 -9.74
CA PRO A 22 24.83 -38.90 -9.33
C PRO A 22 26.12 -39.12 -8.52
N SER A 23 27.24 -38.70 -9.10
CA SER A 23 28.55 -38.65 -8.45
C SER A 23 28.55 -37.55 -7.37
N SER A 24 28.93 -37.93 -6.14
CA SER A 24 29.00 -37.11 -4.92
C SER A 24 30.11 -36.04 -4.93
N ARG A 25 30.20 -35.21 -5.98
CA ARG A 25 31.24 -34.15 -6.09
C ARG A 25 30.75 -32.78 -6.57
N ILE A 26 29.45 -32.48 -6.47
CA ILE A 26 28.90 -31.14 -6.81
C ILE A 26 28.24 -30.50 -5.57
N ALA A 27 28.88 -30.63 -4.41
CA ALA A 27 28.39 -30.06 -3.14
C ALA A 27 29.25 -28.90 -2.61
N SER A 28 30.09 -28.28 -3.44
CA SER A 28 30.98 -27.19 -2.98
C SER A 28 31.06 -25.96 -3.90
N GLY A 29 30.21 -25.87 -4.93
CA GLY A 29 30.28 -24.81 -5.95
C GLY A 29 29.15 -23.78 -5.95
N LEU A 30 28.23 -23.80 -4.97
CA LEU A 30 27.06 -22.91 -4.93
C LEU A 30 27.04 -21.97 -3.72
N LEU A 31 28.16 -21.87 -2.99
CA LEU A 31 28.36 -20.91 -1.90
C LEU A 31 29.20 -19.69 -2.30
N ALA A 32 29.71 -19.64 -3.54
CA ALA A 32 30.53 -18.54 -4.04
C ALA A 32 29.78 -17.55 -4.95
N ALA A 33 28.56 -17.88 -5.42
CA ALA A 33 27.80 -17.03 -6.34
C ALA A 33 26.83 -16.05 -5.62
N THR A 34 26.60 -16.19 -4.31
CA THR A 34 25.79 -15.25 -3.51
C THR A 34 26.61 -14.12 -2.88
N ALA A 35 27.93 -14.21 -2.90
CA ALA A 35 28.82 -13.16 -2.38
C ALA A 35 29.00 -11.98 -3.36
N ALA A 36 28.65 -12.14 -4.64
CA ALA A 36 28.86 -11.10 -5.66
C ALA A 36 27.68 -10.10 -5.83
N LEU A 37 26.47 -10.40 -5.33
CA LEU A 37 25.32 -9.48 -5.39
C LEU A 37 25.12 -8.62 -4.13
N ALA A 38 25.88 -8.87 -3.05
CA ALA A 38 25.78 -8.12 -1.79
C ALA A 38 26.66 -6.86 -1.75
N ALA A 39 27.45 -6.58 -2.80
CA ALA A 39 28.40 -5.48 -2.85
C ALA A 39 27.86 -4.20 -3.55
N LEU A 40 26.57 -4.15 -3.89
CA LEU A 40 25.95 -3.00 -4.58
C LEU A 40 24.86 -2.30 -3.75
N SER A 41 25.05 -2.17 -2.44
CA SER A 41 24.34 -1.14 -1.67
C SER A 41 25.33 -0.03 -1.35
N VAL A 42 25.54 0.88 -2.31
CA VAL A 42 26.12 2.19 -2.03
C VAL A 42 24.99 3.04 -1.47
N GLN A 43 24.98 3.24 -0.16
CA GLN A 43 24.17 4.30 0.45
C GLN A 43 24.73 5.64 -0.05
N VAL A 44 24.02 6.29 -0.97
CA VAL A 44 24.30 7.67 -1.35
C VAL A 44 24.01 8.55 -0.12
N PRO A 45 24.98 9.32 0.41
CA PRO A 45 24.70 10.29 1.45
C PRO A 45 23.69 11.30 0.92
N ALA A 46 22.59 11.51 1.65
CA ALA A 46 21.69 12.63 1.39
C ALA A 46 22.43 13.91 1.80
N HIS A 47 22.97 14.62 0.81
CA HIS A 47 23.50 15.96 1.03
C HIS A 47 22.32 16.92 1.14
N ALA A 48 22.28 17.73 2.20
CA ALA A 48 21.37 18.87 2.24
C ALA A 48 21.80 19.85 1.16
N ASP A 49 20.94 20.11 0.17
CA ASP A 49 21.24 21.06 -0.89
C ASP A 49 21.36 22.48 -0.31
N ASP A 50 22.48 23.15 -0.61
CA ASP A 50 22.69 24.55 -0.24
C ASP A 50 21.70 25.45 -1.02
N VAL A 51 20.75 26.07 -0.32
CA VAL A 51 19.82 27.02 -0.92
C VAL A 51 20.39 28.44 -0.84
N TYR A 52 20.37 29.16 -1.96
CA TYR A 52 20.85 30.53 -2.09
C TYR A 52 19.67 31.47 -2.37
N LEU A 53 19.67 32.65 -1.73
CA LEU A 53 18.78 33.76 -2.05
C LEU A 53 19.50 34.73 -2.97
N CYS A 54 19.02 34.85 -4.20
CA CYS A 54 19.56 35.70 -5.24
C CYS A 54 18.70 36.94 -5.44
N THR A 55 19.33 38.08 -5.70
CA THR A 55 18.63 39.25 -6.24
C THR A 55 18.36 39.00 -7.72
N GLY A 56 17.11 38.64 -8.05
CA GLY A 56 16.67 38.43 -9.42
C GLY A 56 16.58 39.74 -10.22
N PRO A 57 16.34 39.65 -11.54
CA PRO A 57 16.10 40.82 -12.37
C PRO A 57 14.92 41.62 -11.80
N ASN A 58 15.10 42.94 -11.67
CA ASN A 58 14.14 43.88 -11.05
C ASN A 58 14.05 43.84 -9.51
N GLY A 59 15.02 43.23 -8.81
CA GLY A 59 15.09 43.25 -7.35
C GLY A 59 14.15 42.25 -6.65
N VAL A 60 13.55 41.34 -7.40
CA VAL A 60 12.70 40.27 -6.86
C VAL A 60 13.60 39.16 -6.28
N PRO A 61 13.40 38.73 -5.02
CA PRO A 61 14.18 37.64 -4.43
C PRO A 61 13.86 36.30 -5.10
N GLU A 62 14.88 35.58 -5.52
CA GLU A 62 14.78 34.25 -6.16
C GLU A 62 15.59 33.22 -5.34
N TYR A 63 15.00 32.05 -5.08
CA TYR A 63 15.67 30.94 -4.38
C TYR A 63 16.26 29.97 -5.40
N ARG A 64 17.56 29.68 -5.31
CA ARG A 64 18.28 28.81 -6.26
C ARG A 64 19.15 27.78 -5.51
N ASN A 65 19.42 26.64 -6.15
CA ASN A 65 20.30 25.58 -5.64
C ASN A 65 21.79 25.80 -5.99
N SER A 66 22.14 26.91 -6.64
CA SER A 66 23.51 27.22 -7.06
C SER A 66 23.86 28.69 -6.82
N GLY A 67 25.00 28.92 -6.15
CA GLY A 67 25.51 30.25 -5.80
C GLY A 67 26.44 30.88 -6.84
N ASN A 68 26.56 30.31 -8.05
CA ASN A 68 27.55 30.71 -9.07
C ASN A 68 27.27 32.06 -9.75
N VAL A 69 26.34 32.86 -9.22
CA VAL A 69 25.86 34.12 -9.79
C VAL A 69 26.05 35.26 -8.78
N LYS A 70 26.46 36.43 -9.28
CA LYS A 70 26.66 37.64 -8.45
C LYS A 70 25.31 38.09 -7.85
N GLY A 71 25.32 38.46 -6.57
CA GLY A 71 24.10 38.89 -5.86
C GLY A 71 23.34 37.77 -5.15
N CYS A 72 23.95 36.60 -4.98
CA CYS A 72 23.37 35.49 -4.24
C CYS A 72 24.03 35.30 -2.87
N ARG A 73 23.20 35.12 -1.84
CA ARG A 73 23.63 34.84 -0.46
C ARG A 73 23.16 33.45 -0.06
N LYS A 74 24.08 32.62 0.47
CA LYS A 74 23.74 31.31 1.04
C LYS A 74 22.79 31.48 2.23
N LEU A 75 21.67 30.76 2.21
CA LEU A 75 20.73 30.72 3.32
C LEU A 75 21.19 29.64 4.31
N SER A 76 21.24 30.01 5.59
CA SER A 76 21.43 29.05 6.67
C SER A 76 20.07 28.44 6.99
N LEU A 77 19.80 27.24 6.49
CA LEU A 77 18.63 26.48 6.91
C LEU A 77 18.96 25.79 8.24
N PRO A 78 17.99 25.65 9.16
CA PRO A 78 18.17 24.80 10.33
C PRO A 78 18.43 23.35 9.88
N ASP A 79 19.34 22.66 10.56
CA ASP A 79 19.65 21.26 10.26
C ASP A 79 18.37 20.42 10.28
N VAL A 80 18.08 19.75 9.16
CA VAL A 80 16.98 18.80 9.08
C VAL A 80 17.36 17.62 9.98
N VAL A 81 16.78 17.57 11.17
CA VAL A 81 16.91 16.44 12.09
C VAL A 81 16.18 15.24 11.49
N THR A 82 16.89 14.51 10.63
CA THR A 82 16.42 13.24 10.11
C THR A 82 16.68 12.21 11.19
N VAL A 83 15.64 11.67 11.81
CA VAL A 83 15.80 10.53 12.73
C VAL A 83 16.26 9.34 11.89
N PRO A 84 17.47 8.80 12.10
CA PRO A 84 17.91 7.62 11.35
C PRO A 84 16.96 6.47 11.69
N GLY A 85 16.32 5.90 10.67
CA GLY A 85 15.52 4.69 10.84
C GLY A 85 16.38 3.59 11.44
N THR A 86 16.04 3.14 12.64
CA THR A 86 16.73 2.02 13.29
C THR A 86 16.50 0.77 12.44
N ARG A 87 17.52 0.31 11.71
CA ARG A 87 17.50 -1.06 11.18
C ARG A 87 17.48 -1.98 12.39
N SER A 88 16.38 -2.72 12.57
CA SER A 88 16.33 -3.79 13.56
C SER A 88 17.49 -4.75 13.32
N PRO A 89 18.37 -4.99 14.31
CA PRO A 89 19.42 -5.97 14.15
C PRO A 89 18.77 -7.35 13.98
N ARG A 90 19.11 -8.03 12.88
CA ARG A 90 18.77 -9.44 12.70
C ARG A 90 19.45 -10.23 13.81
N SER A 91 18.64 -10.83 14.66
CA SER A 91 19.02 -11.58 15.86
C SER A 91 20.01 -12.70 15.54
N GLY A 92 21.18 -12.64 16.16
CA GLY A 92 22.16 -13.72 16.18
C GLY A 92 23.12 -13.52 17.35
N GLY A 93 22.74 -14.04 18.53
CA GLY A 93 23.58 -14.04 19.73
C GLY A 93 22.83 -13.58 20.97
N ALA A 94 22.72 -14.48 21.95
CA ALA A 94 22.17 -14.21 23.27
C ALA A 94 23.05 -13.17 23.99
N ALA A 95 22.58 -11.92 24.02
CA ALA A 95 23.08 -10.88 24.90
C ALA A 95 22.06 -10.68 26.04
N ALA A 96 22.58 -10.60 27.26
CA ALA A 96 21.82 -10.36 28.48
C ALA A 96 20.93 -9.10 28.35
N PRO A 97 19.79 -9.02 29.09
CA PRO A 97 18.88 -7.90 28.95
C PRO A 97 19.59 -6.63 29.40
N ALA A 98 19.95 -5.76 28.45
CA ALA A 98 20.29 -4.40 28.77
C ALA A 98 19.03 -3.75 29.34
N GLU A 99 19.06 -3.40 30.63
CA GLU A 99 18.01 -2.57 31.22
C GLU A 99 17.93 -1.28 30.41
N SER A 100 16.84 -1.13 29.67
CA SER A 100 16.52 0.08 28.93
C SER A 100 16.26 1.21 29.93
N SER A 101 17.32 1.91 30.34
CA SER A 101 17.26 3.19 31.04
C SER A 101 16.77 4.27 30.07
N GLY A 102 15.46 4.23 29.85
CA GLY A 102 14.73 5.06 28.90
C GLY A 102 13.29 4.58 28.84
N SER A 103 12.64 4.51 29.99
CA SER A 103 11.22 4.13 30.08
C SER A 103 10.40 5.24 29.43
N PHE A 104 10.13 5.11 28.13
CA PHE A 104 9.08 5.89 27.49
C PHE A 104 7.79 5.70 28.30
N PRO A 105 7.08 6.77 28.66
CA PRO A 105 5.87 6.66 29.47
C PRO A 105 4.87 5.75 28.75
N ARG A 106 4.59 4.60 29.35
CA ARG A 106 3.56 3.68 28.86
C ARG A 106 2.20 4.25 29.21
N VAL A 107 1.29 4.23 28.25
CA VAL A 107 -0.12 4.57 28.49
C VAL A 107 -0.71 3.53 29.44
N ASP A 108 -1.45 3.97 30.46
CA ASP A 108 -2.16 3.07 31.36
C ASP A 108 -3.20 2.24 30.58
N SER A 109 -3.32 0.97 30.94
CA SER A 109 -4.37 0.06 30.49
C SER A 109 -5.78 0.64 30.56
N ALA A 110 -6.11 1.42 31.60
CA ALA A 110 -7.41 2.07 31.72
C ALA A 110 -7.63 3.12 30.61
N THR A 111 -6.61 3.94 30.35
CA THR A 111 -6.62 4.93 29.26
C THR A 111 -6.69 4.27 27.90
N GLN A 112 -5.97 3.16 27.69
CA GLN A 112 -6.00 2.43 26.42
C GLN A 112 -7.39 1.83 26.16
N LYS A 113 -8.00 1.17 27.15
CA LYS A 113 -9.37 0.64 27.04
C LYS A 113 -10.40 1.73 26.79
N SER A 114 -10.29 2.88 27.46
CA SER A 114 -11.18 4.02 27.23
C SER A 114 -11.08 4.48 25.77
N ARG A 115 -9.88 4.64 25.22
CA ARG A 115 -9.68 5.04 23.82
C ARG A 115 -10.22 4.01 22.84
N ASP A 116 -10.04 2.73 23.11
CA ASP A 116 -10.54 1.66 22.24
C ASP A 116 -12.08 1.59 22.28
N SER A 117 -12.70 1.84 23.44
CA SER A 117 -14.15 1.96 23.58
C SER A 117 -14.73 3.18 22.85
N GLU A 118 -14.06 4.33 22.92
CA GLU A 118 -14.47 5.53 22.17
C GLU A 118 -14.30 5.32 20.66
N ARG A 119 -13.20 4.68 20.23
CA ARG A 119 -13.01 4.33 18.81
C ARG A 119 -14.14 3.42 18.31
N ARG A 120 -14.47 2.37 19.07
CA ARG A 120 -15.59 1.48 18.73
C ARG A 120 -16.89 2.27 18.61
N ARG A 121 -17.20 3.12 19.59
CA ARG A 121 -18.42 3.95 19.59
C ARG A 121 -18.51 4.88 18.37
N VAL A 122 -17.41 5.52 17.99
CA VAL A 122 -17.36 6.38 16.79
C VAL A 122 -17.62 5.57 15.53
N LEU A 123 -16.94 4.44 15.35
CA LEU A 123 -17.14 3.57 14.18
C LEU A 123 -18.55 2.98 14.10
N GLU A 124 -19.17 2.65 15.24
CA GLU A 124 -20.57 2.19 15.29
C GLU A 124 -21.55 3.29 14.87
N ALA A 125 -21.30 4.53 15.28
CA ALA A 125 -22.10 5.68 14.85
C ALA A 125 -21.95 5.93 13.34
N GLU A 126 -20.71 5.94 12.84
CA GLU A 126 -20.42 6.10 11.40
C GLU A 126 -21.04 4.96 10.57
N LEU A 127 -20.98 3.71 11.07
CA LEU A 127 -21.62 2.57 10.43
C LEU A 127 -23.14 2.78 10.30
N SER A 128 -23.79 3.20 11.38
CA SER A 128 -25.24 3.46 11.39
C SER A 128 -25.63 4.56 10.41
N GLU A 129 -24.84 5.63 10.34
CA GLU A 129 -25.06 6.73 9.39
C GLU A 129 -24.90 6.29 7.93
N GLU A 130 -23.84 5.55 7.60
CA GLU A 130 -23.63 5.02 6.25
C GLU A 130 -24.66 3.96 5.87
N GLU A 131 -25.11 3.10 6.79
CA GLU A 131 -26.20 2.15 6.54
C GLU A 131 -27.52 2.87 6.23
N ARG A 132 -27.85 3.93 6.98
CA ARG A 132 -29.04 4.76 6.71
C ARG A 132 -28.96 5.44 5.35
N LYS A 133 -27.79 5.96 4.99
CA LYS A 133 -27.53 6.57 3.69
C LYS A 133 -27.66 5.55 2.56
N LEU A 134 -27.10 4.35 2.72
CA LEU A 134 -27.23 3.27 1.76
C LEU A 134 -28.71 2.89 1.56
N GLN A 135 -29.48 2.75 2.63
CA GLN A 135 -30.91 2.46 2.55
C GLN A 135 -31.68 3.56 1.81
N ALA A 136 -31.37 4.84 2.08
CA ALA A 136 -31.99 5.96 1.38
C ALA A 136 -31.66 5.95 -0.11
N LEU A 137 -30.40 5.70 -0.49
CA LEU A 137 -29.98 5.59 -1.89
C LEU A 137 -30.65 4.41 -2.59
N GLN A 138 -30.76 3.25 -1.92
CA GLN A 138 -31.45 2.09 -2.47
C GLN A 138 -32.94 2.34 -2.68
N ALA A 139 -33.58 3.04 -1.74
CA ALA A 139 -34.98 3.44 -1.86
C ALA A 139 -35.19 4.40 -3.03
N GLU A 140 -34.33 5.41 -3.19
CA GLU A 140 -34.40 6.33 -4.33
C GLU A 140 -34.13 5.61 -5.66
N TYR A 141 -33.12 4.73 -5.71
CA TYR A 141 -32.77 3.97 -6.91
C TYR A 141 -33.88 3.03 -7.36
N ASN A 142 -34.75 2.58 -6.44
CA ASN A 142 -35.96 1.81 -6.71
C ASN A 142 -35.74 0.69 -7.75
N ASN A 143 -34.78 -0.20 -7.47
CA ASN A 143 -34.41 -1.31 -8.36
C ASN A 143 -34.00 -0.89 -9.78
N GLY A 144 -33.38 0.29 -9.93
CA GLY A 144 -32.94 0.83 -11.23
C GLY A 144 -34.02 1.63 -11.97
N GLN A 145 -35.15 1.89 -11.30
CA GLN A 145 -36.25 2.67 -11.83
C GLN A 145 -36.60 3.80 -10.85
N PRO A 146 -35.67 4.74 -10.60
CA PRO A 146 -35.95 5.89 -9.74
C PRO A 146 -37.16 6.66 -10.26
N GLU A 147 -37.90 7.30 -9.36
CA GLU A 147 -39.02 8.14 -9.78
C GLU A 147 -38.52 9.31 -10.64
N ARG A 148 -39.21 9.59 -11.75
CA ARG A 148 -38.86 10.71 -12.63
C ARG A 148 -39.25 12.02 -11.97
N GLN A 149 -38.29 12.91 -11.82
CA GLN A 149 -38.52 14.23 -11.24
C GLN A 149 -39.01 15.21 -12.32
N GLY A 150 -39.84 16.18 -11.94
CA GLY A 150 -40.44 17.14 -12.89
C GLY A 150 -39.44 18.06 -13.61
N ASN A 151 -38.23 18.20 -13.07
CA ASN A 151 -37.09 18.92 -13.66
C ASN A 151 -36.33 18.07 -14.71
N GLU A 152 -36.59 16.77 -14.82
CA GLU A 152 -35.95 15.82 -15.74
C GLU A 152 -36.71 15.71 -17.08
N ARG A 153 -36.97 16.86 -17.70
CA ARG A 153 -37.61 16.92 -19.03
C ARG A 153 -36.81 16.20 -20.11
N ASN A 154 -35.48 16.18 -19.98
CA ASN A 154 -34.59 15.44 -20.86
C ASN A 154 -34.35 14.02 -20.30
N TYR A 155 -34.59 12.99 -21.13
CA TYR A 155 -34.38 11.60 -20.77
C TYR A 155 -32.92 11.28 -20.39
N GLN A 156 -31.93 11.96 -20.98
CA GLN A 156 -30.52 11.73 -20.63
C GLN A 156 -30.21 12.11 -19.19
N LYS A 157 -30.81 13.19 -18.66
CA LYS A 157 -30.61 13.56 -17.25
C LYS A 157 -31.08 12.46 -16.29
N TYR A 158 -32.18 11.80 -16.64
CA TYR A 158 -32.70 10.68 -15.87
C TYR A 158 -31.74 9.47 -15.92
N LEU A 159 -31.19 9.14 -17.09
CA LEU A 159 -30.20 8.07 -17.23
C LEU A 159 -28.92 8.38 -16.43
N ASP A 160 -28.41 9.61 -16.54
CA ASP A 160 -27.21 10.05 -15.84
C ASP A 160 -27.41 9.98 -14.32
N ARG A 161 -28.55 10.45 -13.79
CA ARG A 161 -28.88 10.33 -12.37
C ARG A 161 -29.01 8.87 -11.95
N THR A 162 -29.66 8.03 -12.75
CA THR A 162 -29.81 6.60 -12.43
C THR A 162 -28.44 5.91 -12.34
N ALA A 163 -27.53 6.23 -13.26
CA ALA A 163 -26.15 5.74 -13.23
C ALA A 163 -25.38 6.27 -12.02
N GLN A 164 -25.57 7.56 -11.67
CA GLN A 164 -24.96 8.18 -10.50
C GLN A 164 -25.44 7.53 -9.19
N LEU A 165 -26.75 7.32 -9.03
CA LEU A 165 -27.33 6.62 -7.87
C LEU A 165 -26.73 5.22 -7.71
N LYS A 166 -26.57 4.48 -8.81
CA LYS A 166 -25.93 3.16 -8.78
C LYS A 166 -24.48 3.24 -8.28
N SER A 167 -23.70 4.18 -8.82
CA SER A 167 -22.31 4.41 -8.39
C SER A 167 -22.21 4.80 -6.92
N ASP A 168 -23.13 5.64 -6.45
CA ASP A 168 -23.17 6.07 -5.05
C ASP A 168 -23.58 4.93 -4.09
N ILE A 169 -24.48 4.04 -4.53
CA ILE A 169 -24.80 2.79 -3.81
C ILE A 169 -23.54 1.92 -3.69
N GLU A 170 -22.83 1.67 -4.78
CA GLU A 170 -21.62 0.84 -4.79
C GLU A 170 -20.55 1.43 -3.85
N ARG A 171 -20.36 2.75 -3.86
CA ARG A 171 -19.43 3.43 -2.94
C ARG A 171 -19.87 3.30 -1.48
N SER A 172 -21.14 3.53 -1.18
CA SER A 172 -21.65 3.42 0.20
C SER A 172 -21.59 1.98 0.72
N GLN A 173 -21.85 0.98 -0.12
CA GLN A 173 -21.64 -0.43 0.22
C GLN A 173 -20.18 -0.73 0.57
N ALA A 174 -19.23 -0.25 -0.23
CA ALA A 174 -17.80 -0.41 0.06
C ALA A 174 -17.40 0.26 1.38
N ASN A 175 -17.95 1.44 1.69
CA ASN A 175 -17.70 2.14 2.95
C ASN A 175 -18.23 1.32 4.15
N VAL A 176 -19.48 0.84 4.08
CA VAL A 176 -20.09 -0.02 5.11
C VAL A 176 -19.23 -1.26 5.35
N GLU A 177 -18.75 -1.90 4.29
CA GLU A 177 -17.84 -3.05 4.42
C GLU A 177 -16.50 -2.68 5.07
N SER A 178 -15.91 -1.54 4.71
CA SER A 178 -14.66 -1.07 5.30
C SER A 178 -14.80 -0.86 6.80
N ILE A 179 -15.85 -0.13 7.22
CA ILE A 179 -16.10 0.17 8.64
C ILE A 179 -16.37 -1.14 9.42
N ARG A 180 -17.13 -2.08 8.85
CA ARG A 180 -17.36 -3.39 9.47
C ARG A 180 -16.06 -4.18 9.66
N ARG A 181 -15.13 -4.12 8.71
CA ARG A 181 -13.80 -4.74 8.84
C ARG A 181 -12.99 -4.06 9.94
N GLU A 182 -13.01 -2.73 10.01
CA GLU A 182 -12.33 -1.98 11.07
C GLU A 182 -12.87 -2.35 12.47
N LEU A 183 -14.19 -2.40 12.65
CA LEU A 183 -14.83 -2.86 13.88
C LEU A 183 -14.44 -4.30 14.24
N SER A 184 -14.32 -5.19 13.27
CA SER A 184 -13.88 -6.57 13.51
C SER A 184 -12.40 -6.68 13.94
N ASN A 185 -11.59 -5.69 13.58
CA ASN A 185 -10.19 -5.61 13.96
C ASN A 185 -10.00 -5.02 15.37
N LEU A 186 -11.00 -4.33 15.91
CA LEU A 186 -11.06 -3.92 17.32
C LEU A 186 -11.45 -5.12 18.20
N LYS A 187 -10.58 -6.12 18.27
CA LYS A 187 -10.73 -7.22 19.24
C LYS A 187 -10.48 -6.68 20.66
N GLU A 188 -11.24 -7.22 21.61
CA GLU A 188 -11.15 -6.86 23.04
C GLU A 188 -9.81 -7.23 23.69
#